data_AF-A0A937LRN1-F1
#
_entry.id   AF-A0A937LRN1-F1
#
_cell.length_a   1.000
_cell.length_b   1.000
_cell.length_c   1.000
_cell.angle_alpha   90.00
_cell.angle_beta   90.00
_cell.angle_gamma   90.00
#
_symmetry.space_group_name_H-M   'P 1'
#
loop_
_entity.id
_entity.type
_entity.pdbx_description
1 polymer ?
#
loop_
_entity_poly.entity_id
_entity_poly.type
_entity_poly.pdbx_seq_one_letter_code
_entity_poly.pdbx_strand_id
1 'polypeptide(L)' 'MFKKELDPEDFYKTPEGYLVFTAKYHLKRGYCCQSGCKHCPYGYDKRTHSIKGT' A
#
# COMPACT_ATOMS: atom_id res chain seq x y z
N MET A 1 -1.79 -23.04 1.66
CA MET A 1 -2.46 -21.72 1.78
C MET A 1 -1.50 -20.75 2.47
N PHE A 2 -0.86 -19.85 1.74
CA PHE A 2 0.00 -18.83 2.33
C PHE A 2 -0.90 -17.76 2.95
N LYS A 3 -1.25 -17.95 4.22
CA LYS A 3 -1.95 -16.96 5.02
C LYS A 3 -0.91 -15.86 5.29
N LYS A 4 -0.89 -14.83 4.44
CA LYS A 4 0.05 -13.73 4.62
C LYS A 4 -0.42 -12.92 5.80
N GLU A 5 0.09 -13.27 6.97
CA GLU A 5 -0.15 -12.55 8.22
C GLU A 5 0.33 -11.12 8.02
N LEU A 6 -0.56 -10.17 8.31
CA LEU A 6 -0.23 -8.75 8.30
C LEU A 6 0.60 -8.46 9.54
N ASP A 7 1.83 -7.99 9.35
CA ASP A 7 2.65 -7.57 10.48
C ASP A 7 2.14 -6.22 11.02
N PRO A 8 2.35 -5.92 12.31
CA PRO A 8 2.02 -4.60 12.87
C PRO A 8 2.77 -3.43 12.20
N GLU A 9 3.80 -3.71 11.38
CA GLU A 9 4.50 -2.72 10.56
C GLU A 9 3.88 -2.47 9.16
N ASP A 10 2.96 -3.34 8.73
CA ASP A 10 2.28 -3.22 7.44
C ASP A 10 1.15 -2.19 7.47
N PHE A 11 0.65 -1.85 8.65
CA PHE A 11 -0.42 -0.87 8.82
C PHE A 11 -0.31 -0.16 10.16
N TYR A 12 -0.91 1.01 10.27
CA TYR A 12 -1.15 1.68 11.54
C TYR A 12 -2.63 2.04 11.67
N LYS A 13 -3.10 2.16 12.91
CA LYS A 13 -4.47 2.63 13.19
C LYS A 13 -4.44 4.12 13.50
N THR A 14 -5.31 4.88 12.86
CA THR A 14 -5.54 6.27 13.23
C THR A 14 -6.39 6.35 14.50
N PRO A 15 -6.35 7.46 15.26
CA PRO A 15 -7.22 7.65 16.42
C PRO A 15 -8.72 7.55 16.09
N GLU A 16 -9.10 7.84 14.84
CA GLU A 16 -10.47 7.67 14.34
C GLU A 16 -10.86 6.22 14.05
N GLY A 17 -9.93 5.27 14.19
CA GLY A 17 -10.18 3.83 13.98
C GLY A 17 -9.94 3.34 12.56
N TYR A 18 -9.38 4.16 11.67
CA TYR A 18 -9.05 3.74 10.30
C TYR A 18 -7.74 2.95 10.26
N LEU A 19 -7.73 1.88 9.47
CA LEU A 19 -6.52 1.12 9.13
C LEU A 19 -5.84 1.78 7.93
N VAL A 20 -4.62 2.30 8.14
CA VAL A 20 -3.82 2.89 7.08
C VAL A 20 -2.64 1.97 6.77
N PHE A 21 -2.63 1.44 5.55
CA PHE A 21 -1.52 0.60 5.08
C PHE A 21 -0.27 1.42 4.75
N THR A 22 0.87 0.88 5.14
CA THR A 22 2.18 1.50 4.90
C THR A 22 2.74 1.06 3.55
N ALA A 23 3.82 1.72 3.12
CA ALA A 23 4.57 1.32 1.93
C ALA A 23 5.07 -0.13 2.03
N LYS A 24 5.44 -0.61 3.23
CA LYS A 24 5.90 -2.00 3.45
C LYS A 24 4.83 -3.02 3.05
N TYR A 25 3.58 -2.80 3.42
CA TYR A 25 2.48 -3.67 3.00
C TYR A 25 2.35 -3.74 1.48
N HIS A 26 2.43 -2.58 0.83
CA HIS A 26 2.34 -2.49 -0.63
C HIS A 26 3.53 -3.17 -1.34
N LEU A 27 4.73 -3.13 -0.76
CA LEU A 27 5.89 -3.88 -1.23
C LEU A 27 5.72 -5.39 -1.01
N LYS A 28 5.28 -5.81 0.18
CA LYS A 28 4.98 -7.22 0.49
C LYS A 28 3.89 -7.80 -0.41
N ARG A 29 2.92 -6.98 -0.84
CA ARG A 29 1.88 -7.38 -1.81
C ARG A 29 2.47 -7.68 -3.19
N GLY A 30 3.61 -7.08 -3.54
CA GLY A 30 4.37 -7.36 -4.76
C GLY A 30 3.80 -6.76 -6.04
N TYR A 31 2.72 -5.97 -5.97
CA TYR A 31 2.20 -5.27 -7.14
C TYR A 31 1.48 -3.96 -6.76
N CYS A 32 1.45 -3.02 -7.71
CA CYS A 32 0.67 -1.79 -7.58
C CYS A 32 -0.82 -2.06 -7.87
N CYS A 33 -1.68 -1.71 -6.92
CA CYS A 33 -3.13 -1.89 -7.03
C CYS A 33 -3.87 -0.76 -7.77
N GLN A 34 -3.15 0.28 -8.21
CA GLN A 34 -3.70 1.41 -8.98
C GLN A 34 -4.84 2.17 -8.27
N SER A 35 -4.97 2.00 -6.94
CA SER A 35 -6.02 2.66 -6.14
C SER A 35 -5.67 4.09 -5.70
N GLY A 36 -4.51 4.63 -6.10
CA GLY A 36 -4.10 5.99 -5.70
C GLY A 36 -3.70 6.11 -4.22
N CYS A 37 -3.08 5.07 -3.66
CA CYS A 37 -2.67 5.04 -2.24
C CYS A 37 -1.69 6.17 -1.92
N LYS A 38 -1.89 6.84 -0.78
CA LYS A 38 -1.03 7.95 -0.32
C LYS A 38 0.43 7.50 -0.08
N HIS A 39 0.62 6.27 0.39
CA HIS A 39 1.94 5.67 0.66
C HIS A 39 2.34 4.66 -0.43
N CYS A 40 1.94 4.90 -1.68
CA CYS A 40 2.27 3.99 -2.78
C CYS A 40 3.79 3.97 -3.03
N PRO A 41 4.49 2.84 -2.81
CA PRO A 41 5.93 2.75 -3.07
C PRO A 41 6.25 2.80 -4.57
N TYR A 42 5.28 2.47 -5.42
CA TYR A 42 5.45 2.43 -6.89
C TYR A 42 5.26 3.79 -7.57
N GLY A 43 4.94 4.85 -6.82
CA GLY A 43 4.74 6.19 -7.38
C GLY A 43 3.58 6.26 -8.38
N TYR A 44 2.47 5.59 -8.09
CA TYR A 44 1.28 5.60 -8.95
C TYR A 44 0.55 6.94 -8.91
N ASP A 45 0.37 7.54 -10.09
CA ASP A 45 -0.32 8.81 -10.27
C ASP A 45 -1.76 8.55 -10.74
N LYS A 46 -2.75 8.78 -9.85
CA LYS A 46 -4.17 8.52 -10.15
C LYS A 46 -4.73 9.37 -11.31
N ARG A 47 -4.08 10.50 -11.62
CA ARG A 47 -4.51 11.44 -12.66
C ARG A 47 -4.14 10.97 -14.06
N THR A 48 -2.96 10.35 -14.20
CA THR A 48 -2.44 9.88 -15.49
C THR A 48 -2.50 8.35 -15.62
N HIS A 49 -2.93 7.65 -14.56
CA HIS A 49 -2.91 6.19 -14.46
C HIS A 49 -1.51 5.58 -14.70
N SER A 50 -0.46 6.32 -14.37
CA SER A 50 0.94 5.92 -14.63
C SER A 50 1.64 5.47 -13.35
N ILE A 51 2.48 4.44 -13.43
CA ILE A 51 3.31 3.94 -12.34
C ILE A 51 4.75 4.33 -12.66
N LYS A 52 5.41 5.13 -11.82
CA LYS A 52 6.78 5.65 -12.10
C LYS A 52 7.90 4.66 -11.72
N GLY A 53 7.57 3.50 -11.17
CA GLY A 53 8.52 2.53 -10.61
C GLY A 53 9.04 1.46 -11.59
N THR A 54 9.34 1.83 -12.84
CA THR A 54 10.06 1.00 -13.83
C THR A 54 11.33 1.69 -14.28
#